data_AF-W1YIR4-F1
#
_entry.id   AF-W1YIR4-F1
#
_cell.length_a   1.000
_cell.length_b   1.000
_cell.length_c   1.000
_cell.angle_alpha   90.00
_cell.angle_beta   90.00
_cell.angle_gamma   90.00
#
_symmetry.space_group_name_H-M   'P 1'
#
loop_
_entity.id
_entity.type
_entity.pdbx_description
1 polymer ?
#
loop_
_entity_poly.entity_id
_entity_poly.type
_entity_poly.pdbx_seq_one_letter_code
_entity_poly.pdbx_strand_id
1 'polypeptide(L)' 'MDSEVLNHVTSANVACGWHAGDPLIMDATVRMCKEKGVAVGAHPGYPDLMGFGRRAMAVNPAEAKAYMIYQVGAL' A
#
# COMPACT_ATOMS: atom_id res chain seq x y z
N MET A 1 -16.17 0.90 4.25
CA MET A 1 -15.89 0.65 2.82
C MET A 1 -14.88 -0.47 2.67
N ASP A 2 -13.65 -0.37 3.19
CA ASP A 2 -12.66 -1.47 3.12
C ASP A 2 -13.15 -2.79 3.74
N SER A 3 -13.68 -2.74 4.95
CA SER A 3 -14.19 -3.91 5.68
C SER A 3 -15.27 -4.71 4.93
N GLU A 4 -16.05 -4.04 4.09
CA GLU A 4 -17.12 -4.65 3.28
C GLU A 4 -16.51 -5.32 2.05
N VAL A 5 -15.64 -4.63 1.33
CA VAL A 5 -14.94 -5.16 0.14
C VAL A 5 -14.12 -6.41 0.49
N LEU A 6 -13.48 -6.42 1.67
CA LEU A 6 -12.70 -7.56 2.14
C LEU A 6 -13.51 -8.86 2.31
N ASN A 7 -14.84 -8.82 2.35
CA ASN A 7 -15.66 -10.05 2.36
C ASN A 7 -15.76 -10.73 0.99
N HIS A 8 -15.33 -10.05 -0.08
CA HIS A 8 -15.57 -10.47 -1.46
C HIS A 8 -14.28 -10.70 -2.27
N VAL A 9 -13.11 -10.52 -1.65
CA VAL A 9 -11.80 -10.67 -2.31
C VAL A 9 -10.94 -11.69 -1.59
N THR A 10 -9.98 -12.26 -2.32
CA THR A 10 -9.01 -13.21 -1.76
C THR A 10 -7.68 -12.54 -1.40
N SER A 11 -7.42 -11.35 -1.95
CA SER A 11 -6.23 -10.54 -1.66
C SER A 11 -6.54 -9.05 -1.64
N ALA A 12 -5.72 -8.28 -0.92
CA ALA A 12 -5.81 -6.83 -0.82
C ALA A 12 -4.42 -6.19 -0.96
N ASN A 13 -4.34 -5.16 -1.81
CA ASN A 13 -3.12 -4.37 -2.00
C ASN A 13 -3.18 -3.15 -1.06
N VAL A 14 -2.37 -3.15 0.00
CA VAL A 14 -2.38 -2.12 1.05
C VAL A 14 -1.36 -1.03 0.72
N ALA A 15 -1.79 0.23 0.72
CA ALA A 15 -0.92 1.37 0.45
C ALA A 15 0.17 1.53 1.52
N CYS A 16 1.38 1.91 1.09
CA CYS A 16 2.59 1.88 1.92
C CYS A 16 3.05 3.27 2.41
N GLY A 17 2.14 4.23 2.57
CA GLY A 17 2.41 5.53 3.18
C GLY A 17 2.93 6.64 2.25
N TRP A 18 3.18 6.34 0.97
CA TRP A 18 3.71 7.34 0.02
C TRP A 18 2.63 8.01 -0.82
N HIS A 19 1.85 7.22 -1.56
CA HIS A 19 0.73 7.75 -2.35
C HIS A 19 -0.56 7.86 -1.52
N ALA A 20 -0.69 7.02 -0.48
CA ALA A 20 -1.82 6.90 0.42
C ALA A 20 -1.43 6.03 1.62
N GLY A 21 -2.31 5.98 2.61
CA GLY A 21 -2.11 5.23 3.85
C GLY A 21 -1.19 5.96 4.82
N ASP A 22 -1.21 5.49 6.06
CA ASP A 22 -0.30 5.87 7.13
C ASP A 22 -0.07 4.63 8.03
N PRO A 23 0.89 4.64 8.97
CA PRO A 23 1.18 3.46 9.78
C PRO A 23 -0.01 2.90 10.55
N LEU A 24 -0.94 3.75 11.01
CA LEU A 24 -2.12 3.31 11.75
C LEU A 24 -3.15 2.67 10.83
N ILE A 25 -3.38 3.26 9.66
CA ILE A 25 -4.26 2.68 8.64
C ILE A 25 -3.69 1.35 8.14
N MET A 26 -2.38 1.27 7.89
CA MET A 26 -1.71 0.05 7.44
C MET A 26 -1.90 -1.10 8.44
N ASP A 27 -1.62 -0.89 9.74
CA ASP A 27 -1.80 -1.91 10.78
C ASP A 27 -3.28 -2.32 10.90
N ALA A 28 -4.20 -1.37 10.90
CA ALA A 28 -5.64 -1.66 10.96
C ALA A 28 -6.11 -2.50 9.76
N THR A 29 -5.67 -2.17 8.55
CA THR A 29 -6.04 -2.90 7.34
C THR A 29 -5.45 -4.31 7.32
N VAL A 30 -4.19 -4.48 7.73
CA VAL A 30 -3.56 -5.81 7.86
C VAL A 30 -4.31 -6.69 8.87
N ARG A 31 -4.71 -6.12 10.02
CA ARG A 31 -5.53 -6.85 11.01
C ARG A 31 -6.87 -7.30 10.44
N MET A 32 -7.58 -6.42 9.74
CA MET A 32 -8.84 -6.76 9.08
C MET A 32 -8.66 -7.87 8.03
N CYS A 33 -7.61 -7.80 7.21
CA CYS A 33 -7.29 -8.85 6.25
C CYS A 33 -7.05 -10.19 6.94
N LYS A 34 -6.27 -10.20 8.04
CA LYS A 34 -6.01 -11.40 8.83
C LYS A 34 -7.29 -12.01 9.40
N GLU A 35 -8.16 -11.20 9.98
CA GLU A 35 -9.45 -11.65 10.53
C GLU A 35 -10.36 -12.29 9.48
N LYS A 36 -10.29 -11.80 8.24
CA LYS A 36 -11.14 -12.25 7.11
C LYS A 36 -10.47 -13.31 6.24
N GLY A 37 -9.24 -13.72 6.54
CA GLY A 37 -8.49 -14.68 5.72
C GLY A 37 -8.09 -14.16 4.33
N VAL A 38 -7.97 -12.85 4.18
CA VAL A 38 -7.56 -12.18 2.94
C VAL A 38 -6.03 -12.05 2.90
N ALA A 39 -5.40 -12.43 1.79
CA ALA A 39 -3.96 -12.27 1.61
C ALA A 39 -3.56 -10.79 1.50
N VAL A 40 -2.47 -10.39 2.16
CA VAL A 40 -1.95 -9.02 2.12
C VAL A 40 -0.86 -8.92 1.05
N GLY A 41 -0.96 -7.91 0.19
CA GLY A 41 0.09 -7.48 -0.73
C GLY A 41 0.44 -6.01 -0.50
N ALA A 42 1.70 -5.65 -0.71
CA ALA A 42 2.12 -4.25 -0.71
C ALA A 42 1.59 -3.53 -1.97
N HIS A 43 1.17 -2.27 -1.80
CA HIS A 43 0.86 -1.36 -2.90
C HIS A 43 1.78 -0.14 -2.87
N PRO A 44 3.06 -0.29 -3.29
CA PRO A 44 3.97 0.84 -3.37
C PRO A 44 3.49 1.87 -4.39
N GLY A 45 3.72 3.15 -4.11
CA GLY A 45 3.43 4.23 -5.03
C GLY A 45 4.58 5.23 -5.14
N TYR A 46 4.43 6.21 -6.01
CA TYR A 46 5.32 7.38 -6.03
C TYR A 46 5.20 8.18 -4.73
N PRO A 47 6.25 8.90 -4.30
CA PRO A 47 6.23 9.80 -3.15
C PRO A 47 5.43 11.07 -3.48
N ASP A 48 4.16 10.88 -3.77
CA ASP A 48 3.25 11.91 -4.25
C ASP A 48 1.89 11.77 -3.55
N LEU A 49 1.86 12.13 -2.27
CA LEU A 49 0.63 12.08 -1.49
C LEU A 49 -0.44 13.04 -2.05
N MET A 50 -0.06 14.26 -2.41
CA MET A 50 -1.00 15.26 -2.93
C MET A 50 -1.64 14.85 -4.27
N GLY A 51 -0.88 14.19 -5.15
CA GLY A 51 -1.39 13.65 -6.40
C GLY A 51 -1.88 12.21 -6.30
N PHE A 52 -1.94 11.63 -5.09
CA PHE A 52 -2.34 10.25 -4.84
C PHE A 52 -1.51 9.22 -5.64
N GLY A 53 -0.24 9.53 -5.91
CA GLY A 53 0.64 8.70 -6.74
C GLY A 53 0.25 8.62 -8.20
N ARG A 54 -0.68 9.46 -8.68
CA ARG A 54 -1.22 9.40 -10.06
C ARG A 54 -0.51 10.31 -11.04
N ARG A 55 0.49 11.08 -10.60
CA ARG A 55 1.33 11.91 -11.47
C ARG A 55 2.59 11.13 -11.83
N ALA A 56 2.96 11.16 -13.11
CA ALA A 56 4.23 10.61 -13.54
C ALA A 56 5.37 11.41 -12.89
N MET A 57 6.36 10.70 -12.35
CA MET A 57 7.57 11.28 -11.80
C MET A 57 8.78 10.71 -12.55
N ALA A 58 9.74 11.57 -12.87
CA ALA A 58 11.02 11.10 -13.39
C ALA A 58 11.78 10.43 -12.23
N VAL A 59 11.80 9.10 -12.24
CA VAL A 59 12.46 8.26 -11.24
C VAL A 59 13.44 7.36 -11.95
N ASN A 60 14.70 7.35 -11.52
CA ASN A 60 15.71 6.48 -12.10
C ASN A 60 15.63 5.05 -11.51
N PRO A 61 16.25 4.03 -12.14
CA PRO A 61 16.14 2.65 -11.67
C PRO A 61 16.65 2.40 -10.24
N ALA A 62 17.67 3.14 -9.77
CA ALA A 62 18.20 2.99 -8.42
C ALA A 62 17.22 3.55 -7.37
N GLU A 63 16.62 4.70 -7.65
CA GLU A 63 15.54 5.28 -6.83
C GLU A 63 14.33 4.35 -6.81
N ALA A 64 13.86 3.87 -7.96
CA ALA A 64 12.73 2.96 -8.03
C ALA A 64 12.96 1.71 -7.18
N LYS A 65 14.15 1.11 -7.25
CA LYS A 65 14.53 -0.03 -6.40
C LYS A 65 14.47 0.33 -4.91
N ALA A 66 15.07 1.45 -4.52
CA ALA A 66 15.07 1.90 -3.11
C ALA A 66 13.64 2.16 -2.61
N TYR A 67 12.80 2.82 -3.41
CA TYR A 67 11.41 3.13 -3.09
C TYR A 67 10.58 1.88 -2.89
N MET A 68 10.79 0.85 -3.72
CA MET A 68 10.11 -0.43 -3.58
C MET A 68 10.55 -1.15 -2.30
N ILE A 69 11.87 -1.26 -2.05
CA ILE A 69 12.39 -1.93 -0.85
C ILE A 69 11.86 -1.26 0.42
N TYR A 70 11.87 0.07 0.48
CA TYR A 70 11.37 0.81 1.63
C TYR A 70 9.89 0.52 1.89
N GLN A 71 9.04 0.67 0.86
CA GLN A 71 7.60 0.51 1.00
C GLN A 71 7.17 -0.93 1.28
N VAL A 72 7.86 -1.91 0.68
CA VAL A 72 7.63 -3.34 0.96
C VAL A 72 8.12 -3.71 2.36
N GLY A 73 9.21 -3.12 2.85
CA GLY A 73 9.70 -3.38 4.21
C GLY A 73 8.91 -2.67 5.31
N ALA A 74 8.17 -1.61 4.96
CA ALA A 74 7.34 -0.86 5.90
C ALA A 74 5.99 -1.53 6.21
N LEU A 75 5.49 -2.39 5.31
CA LEU A 75 4.24 -3.14 5.45
C LEU A 75 4.52 -4.56 5.95
#